data_AF-Q84X66-F1
#
_entry.id   AF-Q84X66-F1
#
_cell.length_a   1.000
_cell.length_b   1.000
_cell.length_c   1.000
_cell.angle_alpha   90.00
_cell.angle_beta   90.00
_cell.angle_gamma   90.00
#
_symmetry.space_group_name_H-M   'P 1'
#
loop_
_entity.id
_entity.type
_entity.pdbx_description
1 polymer ?
#
loop_
_entity_poly.entity_id
_entity_poly.type
_entity_poly.pdbx_seq_one_letter_code
_entity_poly.pdbx_strand_id
1 'polypeptide(L)' 'TIAEELFNQNHSKYEGCCFLAVNEDLRRQGMTSLKEKLFSSLLGEDVKIHTPNGLSNYIEKRIGRKKVLIVLDDV' A
#
# COMPACT_ATOMS: atom_id res chain seq x y z
N THR A 1 -16.07 -2.15 -5.58
CA THR A 1 -15.90 -2.59 -7.00
C THR A 1 -15.55 -4.06 -7.08
N ILE A 2 -15.38 -4.66 -8.27
CA ILE A 2 -14.86 -6.05 -8.39
C ILE A 2 -13.49 -6.18 -7.69
N ALA A 3 -12.64 -5.15 -7.79
CA ALA A 3 -11.34 -5.10 -7.14
C ALA A 3 -11.45 -5.17 -5.60
N GLU A 4 -12.41 -4.44 -5.03
CA GLU A 4 -12.70 -4.45 -3.60
C GLU A 4 -13.19 -5.83 -3.12
N GLU A 5 -14.09 -6.46 -3.86
CA GLU A 5 -14.60 -7.80 -3.51
C GLU A 5 -13.47 -8.85 -3.55
N LEU A 6 -12.61 -8.80 -4.58
CA LEU A 6 -11.43 -9.65 -4.67
C LEU A 6 -10.46 -9.42 -3.50
N PHE A 7 -10.29 -8.16 -3.07
CA PHE A 7 -9.47 -7.85 -1.90
C PHE A 7 -10.07 -8.48 -0.64
N ASN A 8 -11.36 -8.27 -0.38
CA ASN A 8 -12.05 -8.77 0.81
C ASN A 8 -11.99 -10.30 0.90
N GLN A 9 -12.10 -11.02 -0.22
CA GLN A 9 -12.01 -12.48 -0.24
C GLN A 9 -10.60 -13.05 -0.05
N ASN A 10 -9.55 -12.26 -0.33
CA ASN A 10 -8.20 -12.80 -0.41
C ASN A 10 -7.21 -12.20 0.59
N HIS A 11 -7.47 -11.02 1.17
CA HIS A 11 -6.50 -10.30 2.01
C HIS A 11 -5.97 -11.13 3.19
N SER A 12 -6.79 -12.00 3.78
CA SER A 12 -6.41 -12.88 4.90
C SER A 12 -5.37 -13.96 4.54
N LYS A 13 -5.14 -14.21 3.24
CA LYS A 13 -4.16 -15.19 2.72
C LYS A 13 -2.75 -14.61 2.56
N TYR A 14 -2.56 -13.34 2.94
CA TYR A 14 -1.33 -12.57 2.77
C TYR A 14 -0.88 -11.98 4.11
N GLU A 15 0.42 -11.74 4.26
CA GLU A 15 1.05 -11.22 5.49
C GLU A 15 1.04 -9.68 5.55
N GLY A 16 0.65 -9.04 4.44
CA GLY A 16 0.43 -7.62 4.32
C GLY A 16 -0.53 -7.36 3.16
N CYS A 17 -1.49 -6.47 3.34
CA CYS A 17 -2.47 -6.17 2.31
C CYS A 17 -2.74 -4.66 2.26
N CYS A 18 -3.01 -4.14 1.07
CA CYS A 18 -3.41 -2.76 0.88
C CYS A 18 -4.39 -2.65 -0.29
N PHE A 19 -5.52 -2.00 -0.04
CA PHE A 19 -6.48 -1.59 -1.06
C PHE A 19 -6.40 -0.07 -1.23
N LEU A 20 -6.20 0.38 -2.46
CA LEU A 20 -6.16 1.80 -2.81
C LEU A 20 -7.14 2.09 -3.94
N ALA A 21 -8.22 2.79 -3.62
CA ALA A 21 -9.11 3.41 -4.59
C ALA A 21 -8.45 4.71 -5.10
N VAL A 22 -7.91 4.66 -6.31
CA VAL A 22 -7.22 5.75 -7.01
C VAL A 22 -8.26 6.70 -7.60
N ASN A 23 -8.84 7.54 -6.76
CA ASN A 23 -9.74 8.61 -7.18
C ASN A 23 -8.98 9.95 -7.34
N GLU A 24 -9.67 11.00 -7.77
CA GLU A 24 -9.06 12.34 -7.92
C GLU A 24 -8.45 12.87 -6.62
N ASP A 25 -9.07 12.61 -5.47
CA ASP A 25 -8.55 13.05 -4.17
C ASP A 25 -7.20 12.40 -3.85
N LEU A 26 -7.06 11.10 -4.09
CA LEU A 26 -5.80 10.38 -3.90
C LEU A 26 -4.71 10.88 -4.86
N ARG A 27 -5.08 11.19 -6.11
CA ARG A 27 -4.17 11.80 -7.09
C ARG A 27 -3.70 13.19 -6.62
N ARG A 28 -4.57 13.98 -5.98
CA ARG A 28 -4.23 15.31 -5.41
C ARG A 28 -3.34 15.24 -4.18
N GLN A 29 -3.43 14.18 -3.37
CA GLN A 29 -2.60 14.01 -2.17
C GLN A 29 -1.11 13.77 -2.48
N GLY A 30 -0.76 13.49 -3.73
CA GLY A 30 0.62 13.37 -4.19
C GLY A 30 1.26 12.02 -3.89
N MET A 31 2.41 11.76 -4.53
CA MET A 31 3.03 10.43 -4.53
C MET A 31 3.61 10.01 -3.17
N THR A 32 4.00 10.96 -2.31
CA THR A 32 4.56 10.66 -0.99
C THR A 32 3.50 10.08 -0.06
N SER A 33 2.35 10.73 0.08
CA SER A 33 1.26 10.27 0.95
C SER A 33 0.70 8.91 0.49
N LEU A 34 0.62 8.69 -0.82
CA LEU A 34 0.30 7.42 -1.45
C LEU A 34 1.24 6.30 -1.00
N LYS A 35 2.55 6.53 -1.08
CA LYS A 35 3.55 5.57 -0.63
C LYS A 35 3.45 5.33 0.88
N GLU A 36 3.32 6.37 1.69
CA GLU A 36 3.17 6.27 3.14
C GLU A 36 1.95 5.42 3.52
N LYS A 37 0.79 5.67 2.90
CA LYS A 37 -0.43 4.87 3.11
C LYS A 37 -0.24 3.42 2.70
N LEU A 38 0.37 3.17 1.54
CA LEU A 38 0.65 1.83 1.04
C LEU A 38 1.54 1.05 2.00
N PHE A 39 2.68 1.61 2.39
CA PHE A 39 3.64 0.92 3.25
C PHE A 39 3.14 0.79 4.69
N SER A 40 2.38 1.76 5.19
CA SER A 40 1.74 1.64 6.49
C SER A 40 0.75 0.48 6.54
N SER A 41 -0.04 0.30 5.48
CA SER A 41 -0.98 -0.83 5.36
C SER A 41 -0.25 -2.18 5.29
N LEU A 42 0.83 -2.27 4.51
CA LEU A 42 1.58 -3.52 4.33
C LEU A 42 2.38 -3.93 5.58
N LEU A 43 2.85 -2.96 6.36
CA LEU A 43 3.66 -3.21 7.55
C LEU A 43 2.84 -3.27 8.84
N GLY A 44 1.65 -2.67 8.86
CA GLY A 44 0.80 -2.54 10.05
C GLY A 44 1.32 -1.51 11.05
N GLU A 45 2.09 -0.53 10.60
CA GLU A 45 2.70 0.54 11.41
C GLU A 45 2.71 1.86 10.63
N ASP A 46 2.75 3.01 11.31
CA ASP A 46 2.81 4.32 10.63
C ASP A 46 4.19 4.50 9.97
N VAL A 47 4.21 4.63 8.65
CA VAL A 47 5.41 4.80 7.84
C VAL A 47 5.46 6.21 7.29
N LYS A 48 6.53 6.93 7.64
CA LYS A 48 6.87 8.24 7.05
C LYS A 48 8.01 8.13 6.06
N ILE A 49 7.84 8.72 4.88
CA ILE A 49 8.82 8.65 3.79
C ILE A 49 9.40 10.03 3.59
N HIS A 50 10.60 10.22 4.14
CA HIS A 50 11.34 11.48 4.04
C HIS A 50 12.17 11.58 2.75
N THR A 51 12.33 10.48 2.02
CA THR A 51 13.09 10.42 0.77
C THR A 51 12.17 10.42 -0.44
N PRO A 52 12.23 11.44 -1.32
CA PRO A 52 11.42 11.49 -2.54
C PRO A 52 11.67 10.29 -3.45
N ASN A 53 12.95 9.89 -3.53
CA ASN A 53 13.45 8.85 -4.43
C ASN A 53 13.97 7.66 -3.63
N GLY A 54 13.10 6.69 -3.40
CA GLY A 54 13.46 5.41 -2.82
C GLY A 54 12.78 5.13 -1.48
N LEU A 55 12.80 3.85 -1.12
CA LEU A 55 12.37 3.34 0.16
C LEU A 55 13.55 3.29 1.13
N SER A 56 13.26 3.40 2.43
CA SER A 56 14.29 3.12 3.41
C SER A 56 14.65 1.63 3.37
N ASN A 57 15.92 1.31 3.60
CA ASN A 57 16.40 -0.09 3.68
C ASN A 57 15.60 -0.92 4.71
N TYR A 58 15.04 -0.25 5.73
CA TYR A 58 14.13 -0.87 6.70
C TYR A 58 12.85 -1.39 6.03
N ILE A 59 12.16 -0.54 5.27
CA ILE A 59 10.89 -0.90 4.61
C ILE A 59 11.15 -1.97 3.54
N GLU A 60 12.21 -1.82 2.74
CA GLU A 60 12.57 -2.82 1.71
C GLU A 60 12.80 -4.21 2.30
N LYS A 61 13.58 -4.30 3.38
CA LYS A 61 13.86 -5.59 4.05
C LYS A 61 12.63 -6.22 4.68
N ARG A 62 11.72 -5.40 5.24
CA ARG A 62 10.50 -5.89 5.91
C ARG A 62 9.49 -6.41 4.89
N ILE A 63 9.26 -5.66 3.82
CA ILE A 63 8.29 -6.03 2.78
C ILE A 63 8.83 -7.15 1.90
N GLY A 64 10.12 -7.13 1.55
CA GLY A 64 10.75 -8.17 0.73
C GLY A 64 10.70 -9.58 1.34
N ARG A 65 10.33 -9.71 2.63
CA ARG A 65 10.15 -10.99 3.33
C ARG A 65 8.69 -11.40 3.48
N LYS A 66 7.73 -10.55 3.08
CA LYS A 66 6.30 -10.79 3.21
C LYS A 66 5.67 -11.17 1.88
N LYS A 67 4.75 -12.11 1.90
CA LYS A 67 3.78 -12.29 0.82
C LYS A 67 2.71 -11.20 0.94
N VAL A 68 2.70 -10.25 -0.02
CA VAL A 68 1.80 -9.09 0.02
C VAL A 68 0.74 -9.09 -1.08
N LEU A 69 -0.43 -8.52 -0.78
CA LEU A 69 -1.49 -8.24 -1.74
C LEU A 69 -1.69 -6.73 -1.87
N ILE A 70 -1.56 -6.21 -3.09
CA ILE A 70 -1.81 -4.79 -3.39
C ILE A 70 -2.88 -4.74 -4.47
N VAL A 71 -3.95 -3.99 -4.21
CA VAL A 71 -5.04 -3.76 -5.16
C VAL A 71 -5.14 -2.26 -5.41
N LEU A 72 -4.97 -1.86 -6.66
CA LEU A 72 -5.12 -0.48 -7.13
C LEU A 72 -6.38 -0.43 -8.00
N ASP A 73 -7.35 0.38 -7.61
CA ASP A 73 -8.66 0.46 -8.26
C ASP A 73 -8.91 1.90 -8.73
N ASP A 74 -8.91 2.14 -10.05
CA ASP A 74 -9.15 3.45 -10.66
C ASP A 74 -10.66 3.58 -10.93
N VAL A 75 -11.36 4.32 -10.07
CA VAL A 75 -12.84 4.44 -10.01
C VAL A 75 -13.31 5.82 -10.42
#